data_AF-R5ITM5-F1
#
_entry.id   AF-R5ITM5-F1
#
_cell.length_a   1.000
_cell.length_b   1.000
_cell.length_c   1.000
_cell.angle_alpha   90.00
_cell.angle_beta   90.00
_cell.angle_gamma   90.00
#
_symmetry.space_group_name_H-M   'P 1'
#
loop_
_entity.id
_entity.type
_entity.pdbx_description
1 polymer ?
#
loop_
_entity_poly.entity_id
_entity_poly.type
_entity_poly.pdbx_seq_one_letter_code
_entity_poly.pdbx_strand_id
1 'polypeptide(L)'
;MRLPTKDAETKRIPYVLLQYIKITDTQTAGEMTESSCMVRIVAATYSEDGEEGALCVLNLLTRIRIAFLRDGVIAERFMLKPPIEMIVYPDSTPPYYLGEMMTEWRMPIVESEVQKVWQ
;
A
#
# COMPACT_ATOMS: atom_id res chain seq x y z
N MET A 1 10.69 -2.36 9.96
CA MET A 1 10.21 -2.77 8.62
C MET A 1 10.61 -4.23 8.41
N ARG A 2 9.91 -5.04 7.60
CA ARG A 2 10.29 -6.46 7.42
C ARG A 2 11.30 -6.63 6.28
N LEU A 3 12.53 -6.16 6.50
CA LEU A 3 13.68 -6.47 5.65
C LEU A 3 14.48 -7.66 6.23
N PRO A 4 15.23 -8.42 5.42
CA PRO A 4 15.91 -9.64 5.86
C PRO A 4 16.88 -9.47 7.03
N THR A 5 17.47 -8.27 7.16
CA THR A 5 18.46 -7.92 8.20
C THR A 5 18.21 -6.48 8.65
N LYS A 6 18.49 -6.14 9.92
CA LYS A 6 18.36 -4.77 10.43
C LYS A 6 19.17 -3.76 9.60
N ASP A 7 20.40 -4.12 9.25
CA ASP A 7 21.27 -3.31 8.40
C ASP A 7 20.68 -2.98 7.02
N ALA A 8 19.73 -3.78 6.52
CA ALA A 8 19.12 -3.52 5.22
C ALA A 8 18.18 -2.31 5.25
N GLU A 9 17.67 -1.93 6.43
CA GLU A 9 16.83 -0.73 6.59
C GLU A 9 17.57 0.55 6.19
N THR A 10 18.91 0.56 6.26
CA THR A 10 19.72 1.72 5.84
C THR A 10 20.61 1.43 4.64
N LYS A 11 21.24 0.24 4.55
CA LYS A 11 22.21 -0.09 3.48
C LYS A 11 21.58 -0.34 2.11
N ARG A 12 20.26 -0.54 2.03
CA ARG A 12 19.55 -0.84 0.77
C ARG A 12 18.63 0.28 0.31
N ILE A 13 18.74 1.45 0.93
CA ILE A 13 18.00 2.63 0.47
C ILE A 13 18.59 3.07 -0.89
N PRO A 14 17.76 3.43 -1.88
CA PRO A 14 16.31 3.59 -1.81
C PRO A 14 15.51 2.30 -2.02
N TYR A 15 14.35 2.19 -1.37
CA TYR A 15 13.43 1.07 -1.56
C TYR A 15 11.95 1.46 -1.42
N VAL A 16 11.08 0.61 -1.97
CA VAL A 16 9.64 0.59 -1.70
C VAL A 16 9.26 -0.82 -1.25
N LEU A 17 8.61 -0.93 -0.10
CA LEU A 17 8.13 -2.19 0.47
C LEU A 17 6.62 -2.24 0.41
N LEU A 18 6.07 -3.33 -0.12
CA LEU A 18 4.65 -3.62 -0.07
C LEU A 18 4.39 -4.58 1.10
N GLN A 19 3.52 -4.17 2.01
CA GLN A 19 3.16 -4.92 3.20
C GLN A 19 1.67 -5.19 3.17
N TYR A 20 1.30 -6.43 2.88
CA TYR A 20 -0.07 -6.91 3.05
C TYR A 20 -0.43 -6.91 4.53
N ILE A 21 -1.50 -6.21 4.91
CA ILE A 21 -1.92 -6.06 6.30
C ILE A 21 -3.00 -7.09 6.63
N LYS A 22 -4.10 -7.08 5.88
CA LYS A 22 -5.24 -7.99 6.08
C LYS A 22 -6.14 -8.03 4.84
N ILE A 23 -7.04 -9.00 4.81
CA ILE A 23 -8.22 -9.07 3.95
C ILE A 23 -9.47 -9.28 4.79
N THR A 24 -10.57 -8.74 4.32
CA THR A 24 -11.90 -8.94 4.88
C THR A 24 -12.82 -9.43 3.76
N ASP A 25 -13.54 -10.52 4.01
CA ASP A 25 -14.56 -11.07 3.11
C ASP A 25 -15.91 -11.07 3.82
N THR A 26 -16.94 -10.54 3.17
CA THR A 26 -18.33 -10.49 3.68
C THR A 26 -19.24 -11.24 2.72
N GLN A 27 -19.84 -12.35 3.16
CA GLN A 27 -20.69 -13.25 2.36
C GLN A 27 -22.04 -13.52 3.04
N THR A 28 -22.75 -12.47 3.44
CA THR A 28 -24.08 -12.58 4.06
C THR A 28 -25.12 -12.98 3.01
N ALA A 29 -25.99 -13.95 3.33
CA ALA A 29 -27.07 -14.36 2.44
C ALA A 29 -28.03 -13.18 2.16
N GLY A 30 -28.28 -12.89 0.88
CA GLY A 30 -29.14 -11.79 0.45
C GLY A 30 -28.43 -10.44 0.33
N GLU A 31 -27.14 -10.33 0.72
CA GLU A 31 -26.33 -9.13 0.54
C GLU A 31 -25.31 -9.30 -0.60
N MET A 32 -24.80 -8.19 -1.12
CA MET A 32 -23.71 -8.24 -2.09
C MET A 32 -22.43 -8.74 -1.40
N THR A 33 -21.80 -9.76 -1.98
CA THR A 33 -20.52 -10.23 -1.47
C THR A 33 -19.44 -9.17 -1.71
N GLU A 34 -18.63 -8.93 -0.68
CA GLU A 34 -17.50 -8.02 -0.73
C GLU A 34 -16.22 -8.71 -0.29
N SER A 35 -15.11 -8.39 -0.95
CA SER A 35 -13.78 -8.80 -0.55
C SER A 35 -12.85 -7.62 -0.72
N SER A 36 -12.15 -7.22 0.34
CA SER A 36 -11.16 -6.14 0.26
C SER A 36 -9.94 -6.39 1.12
N CYS A 37 -8.76 -6.01 0.61
CA CYS A 37 -7.51 -6.08 1.33
C CYS A 37 -6.88 -4.72 1.57
N MET A 38 -6.12 -4.61 2.65
CA MET A 38 -5.32 -3.43 2.96
C MET A 38 -3.84 -3.70 2.73
N VAL A 39 -3.19 -2.81 1.99
CA VAL A 39 -1.76 -2.85 1.70
C VAL A 39 -1.13 -1.55 2.16
N ARG A 40 -0.12 -1.68 3.03
CA ARG A 40 0.75 -0.59 3.45
C ARG A 40 1.98 -0.55 2.56
N ILE A 41 2.29 0.61 2.01
CA ILE A 41 3.44 0.87 1.17
C ILE A 41 4.40 1.72 1.97
N VAL A 42 5.63 1.24 2.17
CA VAL A 42 6.67 1.99 2.90
C VAL A 42 7.77 2.36 1.92
N ALA A 43 8.11 3.65 1.85
CA ALA A 43 9.16 4.17 1.01
C ALA A 43 10.30 4.73 1.87
N ALA A 44 11.53 4.47 1.44
CA ALA A 44 12.73 5.08 2.01
C ALA A 44 13.62 5.64 0.91
N THR A 45 14.12 6.86 1.10
CA THR A 45 15.08 7.52 0.22
C THR A 45 16.32 7.99 0.99
N TYR A 46 17.40 8.23 0.26
CA TYR A 46 18.68 8.68 0.80
C TYR A 46 19.04 10.04 0.21
N SER A 47 19.45 10.98 1.05
CA SER A 47 20.03 12.27 0.66
C SER A 47 20.85 12.82 1.83
N GLU A 48 22.05 13.35 1.59
CA GLU A 48 22.78 14.09 2.63
C GLU A 48 22.17 15.47 2.87
N ASP A 49 21.49 16.04 1.86
CA ASP A 49 20.77 17.29 1.97
C ASP A 49 19.39 17.07 2.61
N GLY A 50 19.21 17.75 3.75
CA GLY A 50 17.98 17.92 4.52
C GLY A 50 16.73 18.11 3.68
N GLU A 51 16.74 19.16 2.88
CA GLU A 51 15.60 19.65 2.11
C GLU A 51 15.34 18.75 0.90
N GLU A 52 16.38 18.36 0.17
CA GLU A 52 16.24 17.47 -0.98
C GLU A 52 15.68 16.10 -0.57
N GLY A 53 16.14 15.55 0.56
CA GLY A 53 15.74 14.22 1.01
C GLY A 53 14.25 14.12 1.35
N ALA A 54 13.69 15.15 2.00
CA ALA A 54 12.25 15.23 2.27
C ALA A 54 11.44 15.32 0.95
N LEU A 55 11.94 16.08 -0.03
CA LEU A 55 11.34 16.17 -1.35
C LEU A 55 11.43 14.85 -2.13
N CYS A 56 12.52 14.09 -1.99
CA CYS A 56 12.69 12.81 -2.67
C CYS A 56 11.60 11.80 -2.27
N VAL A 57 11.37 11.61 -0.98
CA VAL A 57 10.34 10.65 -0.51
C VAL A 57 8.93 11.13 -0.84
N LEU A 58 8.66 12.43 -0.72
CA LEU A 58 7.39 13.05 -1.13
C LEU A 58 7.12 12.80 -2.62
N ASN A 59 8.10 13.07 -3.48
CA ASN A 59 7.97 12.89 -4.92
C ASN A 59 7.74 11.42 -5.30
N LEU A 60 8.46 10.49 -4.66
CA LEU A 60 8.31 9.06 -4.89
C LEU A 60 6.88 8.58 -4.58
N LEU A 61 6.40 8.85 -3.37
CA LEU A 61 5.05 8.45 -2.94
C LEU A 61 3.96 9.17 -3.75
N THR A 62 4.17 10.44 -4.13
CA THR A 62 3.24 11.19 -4.98
C THR A 62 3.11 10.57 -6.36
N ARG A 63 4.21 10.10 -6.97
CA ARG A 63 4.18 9.41 -8.26
C ARG A 63 3.40 8.09 -8.19
N ILE A 64 3.60 7.30 -7.13
CA ILE A 64 2.84 6.07 -6.88
C ILE A 64 1.35 6.40 -6.73
N ARG A 65 1.02 7.42 -5.91
CA ARG A 65 -0.37 7.87 -5.70
C ARG A 65 -1.05 8.26 -7.01
N ILE A 66 -0.37 9.06 -7.84
CA ILE A 66 -0.91 9.51 -9.13
C ILE A 66 -1.15 8.31 -10.06
N ALA A 67 -0.21 7.35 -10.12
CA ALA A 67 -0.37 6.15 -10.93
C ALA A 67 -1.61 5.34 -10.50
N PHE A 68 -1.77 5.08 -9.20
CA PHE A 68 -2.94 4.38 -8.69
C PHE A 68 -4.26 5.11 -8.95
N LEU A 69 -4.30 6.43 -8.76
CA LEU A 69 -5.52 7.20 -9.01
C LEU A 69 -5.88 7.32 -10.50
N ARG A 70 -4.89 7.25 -11.41
CA ARG A 70 -5.12 7.29 -12.86
C ARG A 70 -5.61 5.95 -13.39
N ASP A 71 -4.96 4.86 -12.98
CA ASP A 71 -5.27 3.54 -13.52
C ASP A 71 -6.46 2.92 -12.77
N GLY A 72 -6.51 3.07 -11.44
CA GLY A 72 -7.60 2.61 -10.57
C GLY A 72 -7.78 1.10 -10.47
N VAL A 73 -7.27 0.33 -11.42
CA VAL A 73 -7.38 -1.13 -11.50
C VAL A 73 -6.04 -1.73 -11.88
N ILE A 74 -5.58 -2.70 -11.10
CA ILE A 74 -4.35 -3.46 -11.35
C ILE A 74 -4.71 -4.85 -11.87
N ALA A 75 -4.01 -5.28 -12.92
CA ALA A 75 -4.14 -6.61 -13.54
C ALA A 75 -5.60 -6.98 -13.87
N GLU A 76 -6.42 -5.98 -14.20
CA GLU A 76 -7.85 -6.12 -14.53
C GLU A 76 -8.70 -6.78 -13.41
N ARG A 77 -8.18 -6.86 -12.19
CA ARG A 77 -8.79 -7.66 -11.10
C ARG A 77 -8.87 -6.93 -9.76
N PHE A 78 -7.87 -6.11 -9.45
CA PHE A 78 -7.77 -5.45 -8.16
C PHE A 78 -8.11 -3.99 -8.32
N MET A 79 -9.25 -3.58 -7.77
CA MET A 79 -9.76 -2.22 -7.92
C MET A 79 -9.45 -1.42 -6.67
N LEU A 80 -8.84 -0.25 -6.85
CA LEU A 80 -8.51 0.65 -5.76
C LEU A 80 -9.77 1.20 -5.11
N LYS A 81 -9.82 1.17 -3.78
CA LYS A 81 -10.88 1.79 -2.97
C LYS A 81 -10.35 3.08 -2.33
N PRO A 82 -10.99 4.24 -2.60
CA PRO A 82 -10.72 5.46 -1.83
C PRO A 82 -11.18 5.30 -0.36
N PRO A 83 -10.53 5.99 0.59
CA PRO A 83 -9.42 6.92 0.39
C PRO A 83 -8.06 6.22 0.22
N ILE A 84 -7.11 6.93 -0.41
CA ILE A 84 -5.68 6.64 -0.30
C ILE A 84 -5.11 7.60 0.73
N GLU A 85 -4.43 7.08 1.73
CA GLU A 85 -3.79 7.90 2.77
C GLU A 85 -2.28 7.85 2.58
N MET A 86 -1.60 8.99 2.76
CA MET A 86 -0.15 9.12 2.59
C MET A 86 0.41 9.99 3.71
N ILE A 87 1.53 9.56 4.29
CA ILE A 87 2.26 10.28 5.32
C ILE A 87 3.74 10.36 4.92
N VAL A 88 4.34 11.53 5.03
CA VAL A 88 5.80 11.72 4.98
C VAL A 88 6.23 12.12 6.38
N TYR A 89 7.21 11.43 6.96
CA TYR A 89 7.61 11.70 8.34
C TYR A 89 8.47 12.98 8.41
N PRO A 90 8.04 14.03 9.14
CA PRO A 90 8.76 15.29 9.20
C PRO A 90 10.06 15.16 10.01
N ASP A 91 10.07 14.31 11.04
CA ASP A 91 11.20 14.12 11.95
C ASP A 91 12.22 13.08 11.42
N SER A 92 12.57 13.19 10.14
CA SER A 92 13.60 12.35 9.52
C SER A 92 14.99 12.89 9.85
N THR A 93 15.90 12.03 10.32
CA THR A 93 17.31 12.41 10.52
C THR A 93 18.08 12.12 9.24
N PRO A 94 18.68 13.13 8.58
CA PRO A 94 19.54 12.89 7.43
C PRO A 94 20.61 11.83 7.74
N PRO A 95 20.94 10.93 6.79
CA PRO A 95 20.58 11.02 5.38
C PRO A 95 19.35 10.18 4.98
N TYR A 96 18.53 9.71 5.93
CA TYR A 96 17.46 8.75 5.65
C TYR A 96 16.08 9.36 5.84
N TYR A 97 15.23 9.23 4.82
CA TYR A 97 13.89 9.82 4.80
C TYR A 97 12.87 8.75 4.53
N LEU A 98 11.79 8.77 5.31
CA LEU A 98 10.77 7.74 5.26
C LEU A 98 9.39 8.35 5.07
N GLY A 99 8.54 7.58 4.40
CA GLY A 99 7.13 7.87 4.29
C GLY A 99 6.38 6.60 3.97
N GLU A 100 5.06 6.70 4.01
CA GLU A 100 4.19 5.58 3.78
C GLU A 100 2.87 5.97 3.13
N MET A 101 2.20 4.96 2.58
CA MET A 101 0.87 5.06 2.01
C MET A 101 0.03 3.86 2.44
N MET A 102 -1.22 4.11 2.81
CA MET A 102 -2.22 3.08 3.05
C MET A 102 -3.20 3.03 1.88
N THR A 103 -3.44 1.83 1.37
CA THR A 103 -4.37 1.59 0.26
C THR A 103 -5.29 0.43 0.60
N GLU A 104 -6.56 0.56 0.21
CA GLU A 104 -7.52 -0.54 0.23
C GLU A 104 -7.83 -0.95 -1.22
N TRP A 105 -7.95 -2.26 -1.45
CA TRP A 105 -8.22 -2.83 -2.76
C TRP A 105 -9.38 -3.80 -2.69
N ARG A 106 -10.36 -3.66 -3.59
CA ARG A 106 -11.37 -4.68 -3.84
C ARG A 106 -10.71 -5.87 -4.53
N MET A 107 -10.98 -7.04 -3.99
CA MET A 107 -10.48 -8.33 -4.47
C MET A 107 -11.57 -9.08 -5.24
N PRO A 108 -11.19 -10.04 -6.11
CA PRO A 108 -12.15 -10.96 -6.70
C PRO A 108 -12.95 -11.72 -5.64
N ILE A 109 -14.25 -11.85 -5.88
CA ILE A 109 -15.16 -12.56 -4.97
C ILE A 109 -14.95 -14.06 -5.10
N VAL A 110 -14.88 -14.75 -3.95
CA VAL A 110 -14.94 -16.22 -3.88
C VAL A 110 -16.31 -16.60 -3.32
N GLU A 111 -17.15 -17.23 -4.14
CA GLU A 111 -18.50 -17.65 -3.74
C GLU A 111 -18.47 -18.94 -2.90
N SER A 112 -19.33 -19.01 -1.88
CA SER A 112 -19.56 -20.24 -1.13
C SER A 112 -20.23 -21.32 -1.98
N GLU A 113 -19.61 -22.51 -2.06
CA GLU A 113 -20.20 -23.68 -2.70
C GLU A 113 -21.46 -24.17 -1.97
N VAL A 114 -21.53 -23.95 -0.65
CA VAL A 114 -22.66 -24.39 0.18
C VAL A 114 -23.88 -23.52 -0.06
N GLN A 115 -23.73 -22.20 -0.22
CA GLN A 115 -24.87 -21.32 -0.52
C GLN A 115 -25.59 -21.69 -1.82
N LYS A 116 -24.89 -22.29 -2.80
CA LYS A 116 -25.50 -22.79 -4.05
C LYS A 116 -26.41 -23.99 -3.84
N VAL A 117 -26.20 -24.77 -2.78
CA VAL A 117 -26.95 -26.00 -2.49
C VAL A 117 -28.23 -25.73 -1.68
N TRP A 118 -28.27 -24.62 -0.93
CA TRP A 118 -29.35 -24.29 0.00
C TRP A 118 -30.21 -23.07 -0.43
N GLN A 119 -30.17 -22.70 -1.72
CA GLN A 119 -31.07 -21.70 -2.33
C GLN A 119 -32.32 -22.35 -2.94
#